data_AF-B8IWQ6-F1
#
_entry.id   AF-B8IWQ6-F1
#
_cell.length_a   1.000
_cell.length_b   1.000
_cell.length_c   1.000
_cell.angle_alpha   90.00
_cell.angle_beta   90.00
_cell.angle_gamma   90.00
#
_symmetry.space_group_name_H-M   'P 1'
#
loop_
_entity.id
_entity.type
_entity.pdbx_description
1 polymer ?
#
loop_
_entity_poly.entity_id
_entity_poly.type
_entity_poly.pdbx_seq_one_letter_code
_entity_poly.pdbx_strand_id
1 'polypeptide(L)'
;MGQDVVFDLPLADLPAVGTEPSDRLAMTKSWIVREVTQAAGEVIGMPCFTDGSVLQGAFGRCPTVILGPGEHSQAHQTNECYGIQWA
;
A
#
# COMPACT_ATOMS: atom_id res chain seq x y z
N MET A 1 -23.45 13.93 25.62
CA MET A 1 -22.35 14.21 24.68
C MET A 1 -21.06 14.22 25.49
N GLY A 2 -20.04 13.46 25.07
CA GLY A 2 -18.73 13.49 25.73
C GLY A 2 -17.98 14.79 25.45
N GLN A 3 -16.88 15.03 26.16
CA GLN A 3 -16.01 16.18 25.90
C GLN A 3 -15.19 15.94 24.62
N ASP A 4 -14.99 16.99 23.84
CA ASP A 4 -14.10 16.94 22.68
C ASP A 4 -12.66 16.71 23.13
N VAL A 5 -11.96 15.82 22.41
CA VAL A 5 -10.54 15.56 22.62
C VAL A 5 -9.76 16.32 21.57
N VAL A 6 -8.83 17.17 22.01
CA VAL A 6 -7.93 17.92 21.15
C VAL A 6 -6.57 17.22 21.16
N PHE A 7 -6.01 16.97 19.98
CA PHE A 7 -4.67 16.44 19.83
C PHE A 7 -3.70 17.60 19.55
N ASP A 8 -2.64 17.71 20.35
CA ASP A 8 -1.61 18.74 20.18
C ASP A 8 -0.60 18.40 19.06
N LEU A 9 -0.65 17.18 18.52
CA LEU A 9 0.22 16.66 17.48
C LEU A 9 -0.58 15.90 16.41
N PRO A 10 -0.05 15.78 15.17
CA PRO A 10 -0.65 14.92 14.16
C PRO A 10 -0.78 13.50 14.70
N LEU A 11 -1.93 12.87 14.43
CA LEU A 11 -2.16 11.48 14.86
C LEU A 11 -1.18 10.49 14.21
N ALA A 12 -0.64 10.83 13.04
CA ALA A 12 0.41 10.09 12.35
C ALA A 12 1.36 11.05 11.61
N ASP A 13 2.59 11.20 12.12
CA ASP A 13 3.72 11.83 11.45
C ASP A 13 4.78 10.75 11.19
N LEU A 14 4.68 10.10 10.03
CA LEU A 14 5.47 8.92 9.68
C LEU A 14 6.10 9.08 8.29
N PRO A 15 7.29 8.50 8.08
CA PRO A 15 7.97 8.61 6.79
C PRO A 15 7.20 7.87 5.70
N ALA A 16 7.32 8.36 4.46
CA ALA A 16 6.84 7.64 3.30
C ALA A 16 7.60 6.31 3.14
N VAL A 17 6.88 5.29 2.70
CA VAL A 17 7.45 3.99 2.30
C VAL A 17 7.61 3.96 0.79
N GLY A 18 8.72 3.40 0.32
CA GLY A 18 8.95 3.28 -1.12
C GLY A 18 10.19 2.48 -1.47
N THR A 19 10.21 2.02 -2.72
CA THR A 19 11.36 1.34 -3.34
C THR A 19 11.52 1.90 -4.75
N GLU A 20 12.76 2.16 -5.15
CA GLU A 20 13.05 2.65 -6.50
C GLU A 20 12.53 1.67 -7.57
N PRO A 21 11.88 2.14 -8.65
CA PRO A 21 11.35 1.25 -9.69
C PRO A 21 12.42 0.38 -10.38
N SER A 22 13.68 0.81 -10.36
CA SER A 22 14.84 0.09 -10.88
C SER A 22 15.45 -0.93 -9.90
N ASP A 23 14.97 -0.98 -8.65
CA ASP A 23 15.38 -2.00 -7.69
C ASP A 23 14.94 -3.40 -8.14
N ARG A 24 15.76 -4.42 -7.83
CA ARG A 24 15.50 -5.81 -8.22
C ARG A 24 14.17 -6.32 -7.68
N LEU A 25 13.77 -5.97 -6.46
CA LEU A 25 12.49 -6.40 -5.88
C LEU A 25 11.31 -5.79 -6.67
N ALA A 26 11.38 -4.50 -6.99
CA ALA A 26 10.34 -3.81 -7.74
C ALA A 26 10.18 -4.39 -9.15
N MET A 27 11.29 -4.61 -9.86
CA MET A 27 11.29 -5.25 -11.18
C MET A 27 10.77 -6.70 -11.14
N THR A 28 11.22 -7.48 -10.15
CA THR A 28 10.78 -8.88 -9.98
C THR A 28 9.28 -8.96 -9.72
N LYS A 29 8.74 -8.07 -8.86
CA LYS A 29 7.30 -7.95 -8.65
C LYS A 29 6.57 -7.68 -9.95
N SER A 30 7.02 -6.70 -10.75
CA SER A 30 6.34 -6.35 -12.01
C SER A 30 6.32 -7.53 -13.00
N TRP A 31 7.39 -8.33 -13.05
CA TRP A 31 7.42 -9.55 -13.84
C TRP A 31 6.43 -10.60 -13.30
N ILE A 32 6.47 -10.92 -11.99
CA ILE A 32 5.56 -11.91 -11.37
C ILE A 32 4.09 -11.53 -11.55
N VAL A 33 3.73 -10.27 -11.30
CA VAL A 33 2.36 -9.78 -11.47
C VAL A 33 1.90 -10.04 -12.90
N ARG A 34 2.74 -9.73 -13.89
CA ARG A 34 2.41 -9.97 -15.30
C ARG A 34 2.21 -11.44 -15.61
N GLU A 35 3.10 -12.31 -15.14
CA GLU A 35 3.00 -13.75 -15.38
C GLU A 35 1.74 -14.36 -14.72
N VAL A 36 1.44 -13.99 -13.49
CA VAL A 36 0.32 -14.57 -12.72
C VAL A 36 -1.03 -14.02 -13.19
N THR A 37 -1.12 -12.71 -13.43
CA THR A 37 -2.40 -12.04 -13.74
C THR A 37 -2.66 -11.88 -15.23
N GLN A 38 -1.66 -12.14 -16.08
CA GLN A 38 -1.70 -11.84 -17.51
C GLN A 38 -1.94 -10.34 -17.83
N ALA A 39 -1.80 -9.46 -16.83
CA ALA A 39 -1.98 -8.03 -16.95
C ALA A 39 -0.74 -7.27 -16.45
N ALA A 40 -0.47 -6.11 -17.05
CA ALA A 40 0.53 -5.21 -16.50
C ALA A 40 -0.08 -4.49 -15.29
N GLY A 41 0.35 -4.85 -14.08
CA GLY A 41 0.00 -4.09 -12.89
C GLY A 41 0.60 -2.67 -12.98
N GLU A 42 -0.16 -1.66 -12.56
CA GLU A 42 0.32 -0.29 -12.51
C GLU A 42 1.26 -0.08 -11.31
N VAL A 43 2.33 0.70 -11.50
CA VAL A 43 3.18 1.15 -10.39
C VAL A 43 2.75 2.56 -10.03
N ILE A 44 2.10 2.71 -8.89
CA ILE A 44 1.57 4.00 -8.41
C ILE A 44 2.16 4.34 -7.04
N GLY A 45 2.28 5.63 -6.76
CA GLY A 45 2.37 6.15 -5.40
C GLY A 45 0.98 6.51 -4.90
N MET A 46 0.69 6.28 -3.63
CA MET A 46 -0.63 6.57 -3.06
C MET A 46 -0.52 7.33 -1.74
N PRO A 47 -1.31 8.42 -1.55
CA PRO A 47 -1.33 9.18 -0.30
C PRO A 47 -2.21 8.48 0.75
N CYS A 48 -1.78 7.30 1.20
CA CYS A 48 -2.41 6.59 2.31
C CYS A 48 -1.37 6.07 3.30
N PHE A 49 -1.81 5.81 4.52
CA PHE A 49 -0.98 5.14 5.51
C PHE A 49 -0.95 3.63 5.25
N THR A 50 0.24 3.05 5.35
CA THR A 50 0.44 1.60 5.47
C THR A 50 1.43 1.31 6.59
N ASP A 51 1.36 0.10 7.14
CA ASP A 51 2.34 -0.42 8.11
C ASP A 51 3.78 -0.37 7.59
N GLY A 52 3.97 -0.38 6.26
CA GLY A 52 5.25 -0.19 5.59
C GLY A 52 6.04 1.04 6.05
N SER A 53 5.37 2.14 6.43
CA SER A 53 6.01 3.35 6.97
C SER A 53 6.79 3.11 8.27
N VAL A 54 6.36 2.12 9.06
CA VAL A 54 7.04 1.68 10.29
C VAL A 54 7.97 0.51 9.99
N LEU A 55 7.46 -0.50 9.27
CA LEU A 55 8.18 -1.75 9.03
C LEU A 55 9.45 -1.55 8.21
N GLN A 56 9.42 -0.70 7.16
CA GLN A 56 10.60 -0.48 6.33
C GLN A 56 11.77 0.06 7.16
N GLY A 57 11.52 1.02 8.07
CA GLY A 57 12.54 1.53 8.99
C GLY A 57 13.01 0.48 9.99
N ALA A 58 12.08 -0.26 10.59
CA ALA A 58 12.37 -1.31 11.57
C ALA A 58 13.22 -2.46 10.98
N PHE A 59 13.07 -2.75 9.69
CA PHE A 59 13.83 -3.77 8.96
C PHE A 59 15.00 -3.17 8.16
N GLY A 60 15.64 -2.12 8.65
CA GLY A 60 16.91 -1.63 8.09
C GLY A 60 16.77 -1.02 6.69
N ARG A 61 15.63 -0.41 6.38
CA ARG A 61 15.29 0.16 5.06
C ARG A 61 15.24 -0.88 3.93
N CYS A 62 14.80 -2.10 4.24
CA CYS A 62 14.61 -3.16 3.25
C CYS A 62 13.72 -2.68 2.09
N PRO A 63 14.06 -3.00 0.81
CA PRO A 63 13.14 -2.82 -0.30
C PRO A 63 11.76 -3.40 0.03
N THR A 64 10.74 -2.57 -0.12
CA THR A 64 9.36 -2.86 0.28
C THR A 64 8.42 -2.60 -0.90
N VAL A 65 7.50 -3.52 -1.15
CA VAL A 65 6.44 -3.36 -2.15
C VAL A 65 5.09 -3.53 -1.48
N ILE A 66 4.18 -2.58 -1.71
CA ILE A 66 2.77 -2.71 -1.35
C ILE A 66 2.06 -3.30 -2.58
N LEU A 67 1.41 -4.44 -2.40
CA LEU A 67 0.69 -5.15 -3.46
C LEU A 67 -0.51 -5.86 -2.86
N GLY A 68 -1.68 -5.70 -3.48
CA GLY A 68 -2.91 -6.36 -3.05
C GLY A 68 -3.98 -6.28 -4.13
N PRO A 69 -5.04 -7.10 -4.02
CA PRO A 69 -6.19 -7.03 -4.90
C PRO A 69 -7.11 -5.86 -4.53
N GLY A 70 -8.07 -5.57 -5.42
CA GLY A 70 -9.15 -4.62 -5.15
C GLY A 70 -8.81 -3.19 -5.51
N GLU A 71 -9.85 -2.38 -5.65
CA GLU A 71 -9.74 -0.98 -6.02
C GLU A 71 -9.66 -0.12 -4.76
N HIS A 72 -8.68 0.78 -4.70
CA HIS A 72 -8.44 1.59 -3.50
C HIS A 72 -9.62 2.49 -3.15
N SER A 73 -10.40 2.90 -4.16
CA SER A 73 -11.62 3.68 -3.97
C SER A 73 -12.76 2.95 -3.25
N GLN A 74 -12.71 1.61 -3.14
CA GLN A 74 -13.71 0.83 -2.39
C GLN A 74 -13.42 0.78 -0.88
N ALA A 75 -12.19 1.09 -0.45
CA ALA A 75 -11.84 1.07 0.95
C ALA A 75 -12.65 2.09 1.76
N HIS A 76 -13.01 1.71 3.00
CA HIS A 76 -13.75 2.54 3.95
C HIS A 76 -15.16 2.94 3.49
N GLN A 77 -15.74 2.20 2.55
CA GLN A 77 -17.14 2.38 2.13
C GLN A 77 -18.04 1.39 2.87
N THR A 78 -19.28 1.79 3.19
CA THR A 78 -20.25 0.91 3.88
C THR A 78 -20.57 -0.35 3.07
N ASN A 79 -20.46 -0.27 1.74
CA ASN A 79 -20.66 -1.36 0.80
C ASN A 79 -19.35 -1.85 0.15
N GLU A 80 -18.22 -1.74 0.88
CA GLU A 80 -16.91 -2.19 0.45
C GLU A 80 -16.96 -3.61 -0.12
N CYS A 81 -16.40 -3.78 -1.33
CA CYS A 81 -16.27 -5.07 -1.98
C CYS A 81 -15.00 -5.11 -2.83
N TYR A 82 -14.57 -6.32 -3.22
CA TYR A 82 -13.51 -6.52 -4.19
C TYR A 82 -13.95 -7.54 -5.23
N GLY A 83 -13.46 -7.40 -6.46
CA GLY A 83 -13.79 -8.29 -7.56
C GLY A 83 -13.11 -9.65 -7.39
N ILE A 84 -13.92 -10.72 -7.39
CA ILE A 84 -13.43 -12.10 -7.51
C ILE A 84 -13.62 -12.56 -8.94
N GLN A 85 -12.56 -13.09 -9.55
CA GLN A 85 -12.66 -13.77 -10.84
C GLN A 85 -12.80 -15.27 -10.57
N TRP A 86 -13.88 -15.86 -11.08
CA TRP A 86 -14.06 -17.31 -11.08
C TRP A 86 -13.29 -17.89 -12.26
N ALA A 87 -12.47 -18.91 -12.01
CA ALA A 87 -11.70 -19.64 -13.02
C ALA A 87 -12.58 -20.53 -13.90
#